data_AF-A0A7X3UII0-F1
#
_entry.id   AF-A0A7X3UII0-F1
#
_cell.length_a   1.000
_cell.length_b   1.000
_cell.length_c   1.000
_cell.angle_alpha   90.00
_cell.angle_beta   90.00
_cell.angle_gamma   90.00
#
_symmetry.space_group_name_H-M   'P 1'
#
loop_
_entity.id
_entity.type
_entity.pdbx_description
1 polymer ?
#
loop_
_entity_poly.entity_id
_entity_poly.type
_entity_poly.pdbx_seq_one_letter_code
_entity_poly.pdbx_strand_id
1 'polypeptide(L)'
;MALIIEEGKISNGRIVLSKPLSLPEGTEVRIQIEPVGAAAVSDDENQDKDSNESEDFANLPCFGMWADREDMRDSVAWLRKEREKWQQRFTRPE
;
A
#
# COMPACT_ATOMS: atom_id res chain seq x y z
N MET A 1 13.37 -25.54 23.55
CA MET A 1 13.00 -25.14 22.17
C MET A 1 13.94 -24.04 21.75
N ALA A 2 14.72 -24.25 20.68
CA ALA A 2 15.61 -23.22 20.16
C ALA A 2 14.80 -22.31 19.23
N LEU A 3 14.72 -21.03 19.54
CA LEU A 3 14.17 -20.02 18.64
C LEU A 3 15.27 -19.62 17.67
N ILE A 4 15.05 -19.85 16.37
CA ILE A 4 15.97 -19.42 15.31
C ILE A 4 15.29 -18.25 14.60
N ILE A 5 15.91 -17.08 14.67
CA ILE A 5 15.46 -15.86 13.98
C ILE A 5 16.42 -15.63 12.82
N GLU A 6 15.90 -15.62 11.59
CA GLU A 6 16.67 -15.36 10.39
C GLU A 6 15.98 -14.29 9.55
N GLU A 7 16.78 -13.38 9.00
CA GLU A 7 16.29 -12.32 8.13
C GLU A 7 16.28 -12.78 6.68
N GLY A 8 15.12 -12.64 6.03
CA GLY A 8 14.93 -12.91 4.62
C GLY A 8 14.49 -11.65 3.87
N LYS A 9 14.91 -11.53 2.61
CA LYS A 9 14.44 -10.47 1.71
C LYS A 9 13.36 -11.02 0.79
N ILE A 10 12.36 -10.18 0.48
CA ILE A 10 11.36 -10.53 -0.53
C ILE A 10 11.95 -10.33 -1.92
N SER A 11 11.92 -11.38 -2.75
CA SER A 11 12.30 -11.34 -4.16
C SER A 11 11.32 -12.18 -4.98
N ASN A 12 10.69 -11.59 -6.00
CA ASN A 12 9.69 -12.25 -6.86
C ASN A 12 8.57 -12.96 -6.06
N GLY A 13 8.08 -12.34 -4.98
CA GLY A 13 7.02 -12.90 -4.13
C GLY A 13 7.46 -14.05 -3.22
N ARG A 14 8.77 -14.29 -3.07
CA ARG A 14 9.33 -15.33 -2.19
C ARG A 14 10.23 -14.72 -1.12
N ILE A 15 10.25 -15.32 0.08
CA ILE A 15 11.22 -15.00 1.13
C ILE A 15 12.53 -15.72 0.79
N VAL A 16 13.59 -14.97 0.56
CA VAL A 16 14.94 -15.48 0.29
C VAL A 16 15.82 -15.21 1.51
N LEU A 17 16.23 -16.27 2.18
CA LEU A 17 17.16 -16.21 3.31
C LEU A 17 18.58 -15.95 2.81
N SER A 18 19.35 -15.18 3.58
CA SER A 18 20.77 -14.91 3.25
C SER A 18 21.63 -16.15 3.40
N LYS A 19 21.22 -17.10 4.27
CA LYS A 19 21.91 -18.36 4.52
C LYS A 19 20.90 -19.52 4.52
N PRO A 20 21.28 -20.70 3.99
CA PRO A 20 20.43 -21.89 4.09
C PRO A 20 20.21 -22.29 5.56
N LEU A 21 18.97 -22.62 5.91
CA LEU A 21 18.62 -23.12 7.23
C LEU A 21 18.76 -24.66 7.25
N SER A 22 19.62 -25.20 8.09
CA SER A 22 19.77 -26.65 8.26
C SER A 22 18.75 -27.17 9.27
N LEU A 23 17.54 -27.50 8.80
CA LEU A 23 16.52 -28.17 9.60
C LEU A 23 16.33 -29.63 9.13
N PRO A 24 16.06 -30.58 10.05
CA PRO A 24 15.68 -31.94 9.67
C PRO A 24 14.43 -31.96 8.79
N GLU A 25 14.34 -32.96 7.90
CA GLU A 25 13.15 -33.19 7.10
C GLU A 25 11.92 -33.43 8.00
N GLY A 26 10.78 -32.84 7.63
CA GLY A 26 9.54 -32.94 8.42
C GLY A 26 9.44 -31.94 9.58
N THR A 27 10.39 -31.01 9.72
CA THR A 27 10.28 -29.95 10.75
C THR A 27 9.15 -28.98 10.42
N GLU A 28 8.17 -28.86 11.32
CA GLU A 28 7.14 -27.81 11.25
C GLU A 28 7.75 -26.45 11.61
N VAL A 29 7.43 -25.42 10.81
CA VAL A 29 7.94 -24.05 11.00
C VAL A 29 6.80 -23.05 11.11
N ARG A 30 6.95 -22.07 12.02
CA ARG A 30 6.07 -20.91 12.12
C ARG A 30 6.81 -19.70 11.55
N ILE A 31 6.18 -18.99 10.62
CA ILE A 31 6.75 -17.79 9.99
C ILE A 31 6.14 -16.55 10.67
N GLN A 32 7.00 -15.71 11.26
CA GLN A 32 6.64 -14.38 11.74
C GLN A 32 7.36 -13.37 10.85
N ILE A 33 6.59 -12.47 10.22
CA ILE A 33 7.12 -11.47 9.29
C ILE A 33 7.03 -10.12 9.98
N GLU A 34 8.18 -9.53 10.26
CA GLU A 34 8.30 -8.16 10.75
C GLU A 34 9.04 -7.33 9.69
N PRO A 35 8.44 -6.22 9.21
CA PRO A 35 9.10 -5.38 8.23
C PRO A 35 10.29 -4.66 8.86
N VAL A 36 11.50 -5.13 8.57
CA VAL A 36 12.75 -4.50 9.02
C VAL A 36 12.96 -3.21 8.22
N GLY A 37 12.56 -2.07 8.80
CA GLY A 37 12.77 -0.73 8.21
C GLY A 37 11.49 0.01 7.83
N ALA A 38 10.31 -0.61 7.93
CA ALA A 38 9.11 0.18 8.11
C ALA A 38 9.11 0.56 9.60
N ALA A 39 9.45 1.82 9.89
CA ALA A 39 9.03 2.42 11.16
C ALA A 39 7.59 1.98 11.39
N ALA A 40 7.31 1.43 12.57
CA ALA A 40 6.01 0.92 12.94
C ALA A 40 4.95 1.85 12.37
N VAL A 41 4.15 1.36 11.43
CA VAL A 41 2.85 1.97 11.16
C VAL A 41 1.98 1.46 12.32
N SER A 42 2.32 1.91 13.52
CA SER A 42 1.37 1.94 14.61
C SER A 42 0.28 2.88 14.15
N ASP A 43 -0.93 2.36 14.04
CA ASP A 43 -2.18 3.11 13.80
C ASP A 43 -2.51 4.07 14.98
N ASP A 44 -1.49 4.71 15.55
CA ASP A 44 -1.56 5.60 16.71
C ASP A 44 -0.36 6.56 16.74
N GLU A 45 -0.18 7.39 15.70
CA GLU A 45 0.65 8.61 15.79
C GLU A 45 0.02 9.74 15.01
N ASN A 46 -0.93 10.40 15.66
CA ASN A 46 -1.36 11.75 15.31
C ASN A 46 -0.76 12.68 16.37
N GLN A 47 0.54 13.02 16.24
CA GLN A 47 1.11 14.27 16.73
C GLN A 47 2.60 14.37 16.36
N ASP A 48 2.93 15.43 15.63
CA ASP A 48 4.25 16.05 15.56
C ASP A 48 5.33 15.41 14.66
N LYS A 49 4.96 14.94 13.47
CA LYS A 49 5.87 15.01 12.31
C LYS A 49 5.55 16.21 11.45
N ASP A 50 6.29 17.27 11.76
CA ASP A 50 6.74 18.36 10.89
C ASP A 50 5.91 18.64 9.63
N SER A 51 5.29 19.81 9.64
CA SER A 51 4.61 20.54 8.55
C SER A 51 5.29 20.54 7.15
N ASN A 52 6.50 20.01 7.03
CA ASN A 52 7.30 20.01 5.81
C ASN A 52 6.81 18.99 4.77
N GLU A 53 6.35 17.79 5.19
CA GLU A 53 5.87 16.77 4.24
C GLU A 53 4.56 17.19 3.54
N SER A 54 3.69 17.93 4.23
CA SER A 54 2.47 18.47 3.62
C SER A 54 2.76 19.59 2.60
N GLU A 55 3.80 20.40 2.85
CA GLU A 55 4.24 21.43 1.91
C GLU A 55 4.87 20.80 0.67
N ASP A 56 5.71 19.78 0.84
CA ASP A 56 6.29 19.00 -0.26
C ASP A 56 5.22 18.31 -1.12
N PHE A 57 4.15 17.79 -0.51
CA PHE A 57 3.01 17.20 -1.23
C PHE A 57 2.22 18.26 -2.01
N ALA A 58 1.96 19.43 -1.42
CA ALA A 58 1.25 20.52 -2.07
C ALA A 58 2.04 21.13 -3.25
N ASN A 59 3.36 20.98 -3.25
CA ASN A 59 4.26 21.46 -4.31
C ASN A 59 4.35 20.51 -5.52
N LEU A 60 3.69 19.35 -5.49
CA LEU A 60 3.67 18.44 -6.64
C LEU A 60 2.91 19.07 -7.83
N PRO A 61 3.40 18.94 -9.08
CA PRO A 61 2.75 19.54 -10.26
C PRO A 61 1.30 19.09 -10.49
N CYS A 62 0.91 17.93 -9.96
CA CYS A 62 -0.43 17.36 -10.08
C CYS A 62 -1.35 17.72 -8.90
N PHE A 63 -0.80 18.30 -7.82
CA PHE A 63 -1.60 18.74 -6.69
C PHE A 63 -2.52 19.88 -7.14
N GLY A 64 -3.80 19.82 -6.75
CA GLY A 64 -4.79 20.81 -7.16
C GLY A 64 -5.19 20.79 -8.64
N MET A 65 -4.72 19.83 -9.46
CA MET A 65 -5.05 19.74 -10.90
C MET A 65 -6.56 19.69 -11.20
N TRP A 66 -7.37 19.33 -10.21
CA TRP A 66 -8.82 19.17 -10.32
C TRP A 66 -9.59 20.23 -9.51
N ALA A 67 -8.90 21.20 -8.89
CA ALA A 67 -9.52 22.19 -8.01
C ALA A 67 -10.49 23.12 -8.76
N ASP A 68 -10.13 23.52 -9.98
CA ASP A 68 -10.93 24.43 -10.82
C ASP A 68 -12.07 23.72 -11.56
N ARG A 69 -12.15 22.39 -11.46
CA ARG A 69 -13.18 21.61 -12.13
C ARG A 69 -14.49 21.66 -11.36
N GLU A 70 -15.51 22.27 -11.96
CA GLU A 70 -16.84 22.39 -11.35
C GLU A 70 -17.47 21.02 -11.01
N ASP A 71 -17.22 20.00 -11.84
CA ASP A 71 -17.71 18.64 -11.61
C ASP A 71 -17.01 17.92 -10.45
N MET A 72 -15.85 18.40 -10.02
CA MET A 72 -15.10 17.86 -8.87
C MET A 72 -15.54 18.47 -7.53
N ARG A 73 -16.40 19.51 -7.55
CA ARG A 73 -17.03 20.04 -6.33
C ARG A 73 -17.86 18.99 -5.60
N ASP A 74 -18.46 18.06 -6.35
CA ASP A 74 -19.08 16.85 -5.81
C ASP A 74 -18.50 15.62 -6.52
N SER A 75 -17.31 15.22 -6.07
CA SER A 75 -16.56 14.10 -6.60
C SER A 75 -17.34 12.77 -6.54
N VAL A 76 -18.23 12.62 -5.55
CA VAL A 76 -19.07 11.43 -5.40
C VAL A 76 -20.15 11.38 -6.47
N ALA A 77 -20.84 12.49 -6.73
CA ALA A 77 -21.82 12.58 -7.81
C ALA A 77 -21.16 12.38 -9.19
N TRP A 78 -19.96 12.92 -9.39
CA TRP A 78 -19.19 12.69 -10.61
C TRP A 78 -18.85 11.21 -10.82
N LEU A 79 -18.34 10.53 -9.78
CA LEU A 79 -18.03 9.09 -9.83
C LEU A 79 -19.25 8.23 -10.17
N ARG A 80 -20.43 8.57 -9.63
CA ARG A 80 -21.68 7.84 -9.94
C ARG A 80 -22.04 7.93 -11.43
N LYS A 81 -22.03 9.14 -11.98
CA LYS A 81 -22.29 9.37 -13.41
C LYS A 81 -21.29 8.62 -14.29
N GLU A 82 -20.02 8.62 -13.90
CA GLU A 82 -19.00 7.91 -14.67
C GLU A 82 -19.21 6.39 -14.60
N ARG A 83 -19.51 5.82 -13.43
CA ARG A 83 -19.86 4.39 -13.31
C ARG A 83 -21.08 4.01 -14.15
N GLU A 84 -22.12 4.83 -14.18
CA GLU A 84 -23.29 4.58 -15.02
C GLU A 84 -22.95 4.53 -16.52
N LYS A 85 -22.12 5.47 -17.01
CA LYS A 85 -21.65 5.44 -18.41
C LYS A 85 -20.85 4.18 -18.72
N TRP A 86 -20.01 3.73 -17.79
CA TRP A 86 -19.22 2.51 -17.97
C TRP A 86 -20.13 1.28 -18.02
N GLN A 87 -21.12 1.19 -17.13
CA GLN A 87 -22.12 0.12 -17.16
C GLN A 87 -22.90 0.10 -18.48
N GLN A 88 -23.25 1.26 -19.02
CA GLN A 88 -23.91 1.38 -20.34
C GLN A 88 -23.04 0.90 -21.51
N ARG A 89 -21.71 0.95 -21.40
CA ARG A 89 -20.81 0.38 -22.42
C ARG A 89 -20.82 -1.15 -22.42
N PHE A 90 -20.97 -1.77 -21.25
CA PHE A 90 -21.06 -3.24 -21.14
C PHE A 90 -22.42 -3.79 -21.61
N THR A 91 -23.46 -2.97 -21.59
CA THR A 91 -24.83 -3.39 -21.89
C THR A 91 -25.32 -2.96 -23.27
N ARG A 92 -24.49 -2.30 -24.09
CA ARG A 92 -24.83 -1.96 -25.47
C ARG A 92 -24.55 -3.17 -26.38
N PRO A 93 -25.58 -3.87 -26.92
CA PRO A 93 -25.36 -4.77 -28.04
C PRO A 93 -25.00 -3.93 -29.27
N GLU A 94 -24.11 -4.45 -30.11
CA GLU A 94 -23.76 -3.82 -31.40
C GLU A 94 -24.99 -3.49 -32.26
#